data_AF-A0A5B0RPB5-F1
#
_entry.id   AF-A0A5B0RPB5-F1
#
_cell.length_a   1.000
_cell.length_b   1.000
_cell.length_c   1.000
_cell.angle_alpha   90.00
_cell.angle_beta   90.00
_cell.angle_gamma   90.00
#
_symmetry.space_group_name_H-M   'P 1'
#
loop_
_entity.id
_entity.type
_entity.pdbx_description
1 polymer ?
#
loop_
_entity_poly.entity_id
_entity_poly.type
_entity_poly.pdbx_seq_one_letter_code
_entity_poly.pdbx_strand_id
1 'polypeptide(L)'
;MTRRILEELSLVSQVALANSFSDWMSFFHAFSRREPMAFPFVRSYLMSLFQSGNVIGLDPDRSLNWLAKDCMTNLSAGRVCFPSNGSDTNTYMLNRLAGFLVNYLSAFAANRARGRRILSNSLSEWKSLYNTTWVNQLDLAPSTLQRLQALIYYFSIESGLQMTLMGFDLELYELDDDRRAMWWVVERLSERAWLLLKILSDGAESLDAKLIRILGKLAGVAGQLTRRKNKHAGTPPSEFRLREAVFERRIKLLKARQANFDDSTLVSELDLPAPLLDYQAFVSSELVVLTPTDLDATLQDIKDQLLEILFLNRRHNTISILQLQCVGVFHLDTSLNGFISSCLV
;
A
#
# COMPACT_ATOMS: atom_id res chain seq x y z
N MET A 1 10.22 16.98 -25.70
CA MET A 1 8.85 16.47 -25.50
C MET A 1 8.68 15.07 -26.09
N THR A 2 8.91 14.86 -27.40
CA THR A 2 8.77 13.56 -28.09
C THR A 2 9.59 12.43 -27.47
N ARG A 3 10.86 12.68 -27.09
CA ARG A 3 11.70 11.70 -26.39
C ARG A 3 11.08 11.21 -25.09
N ARG A 4 10.56 12.11 -24.26
CA ARG A 4 9.90 11.78 -22.98
C ARG A 4 8.63 10.95 -23.20
N ILE A 5 7.86 11.24 -24.26
CA ILE A 5 6.69 10.44 -24.65
C ILE A 5 7.09 9.01 -24.99
N LEU A 6 8.14 8.83 -25.80
CA LEU A 6 8.65 7.50 -26.17
C LEU A 6 9.19 6.73 -24.95
N GLU A 7 9.90 7.41 -24.05
CA GLU A 7 10.37 6.82 -22.78
C GLU A 7 9.18 6.37 -21.92
N GLU A 8 8.15 7.21 -21.73
CA GLU A 8 6.96 6.86 -20.94
C GLU A 8 6.11 5.75 -21.60
N LEU A 9 6.04 5.69 -22.93
CA LEU A 9 5.37 4.58 -23.65
C LEU A 9 6.16 3.28 -23.55
N SER A 10 7.49 3.35 -23.58
CA SER A 10 8.35 2.17 -23.37
C SER A 10 8.10 1.55 -21.99
N LEU A 11 7.85 2.36 -20.97
CA LEU A 11 7.48 1.87 -19.63
C LEU A 11 6.17 1.07 -19.63
N VAL A 12 5.18 1.46 -20.45
CA VAL A 12 3.92 0.71 -20.59
C VAL A 12 4.16 -0.66 -21.20
N SER A 13 5.02 -0.72 -22.23
CA SER A 13 5.41 -2.01 -22.84
C SER A 13 6.19 -2.87 -21.85
N GLN A 14 7.10 -2.29 -21.06
CA GLN A 14 7.88 -3.02 -20.06
C GLN A 14 6.98 -3.63 -18.99
N VAL A 15 6.01 -2.88 -18.44
CA VAL A 15 5.12 -3.45 -17.41
C VAL A 15 4.17 -4.50 -18.00
N ALA A 16 3.65 -4.29 -19.21
CA ALA A 16 2.76 -5.27 -19.85
C ALA A 16 3.45 -6.64 -20.05
N LEU A 17 4.76 -6.61 -20.31
CA LEU A 17 5.61 -7.80 -20.48
C LEU A 17 6.28 -8.28 -19.17
N ALA A 18 6.03 -7.63 -18.03
CA ALA A 18 6.70 -7.95 -16.77
C ALA A 18 6.29 -9.34 -16.25
N ASN A 19 7.21 -10.11 -15.67
CA ASN A 19 6.97 -11.53 -15.43
C ASN A 19 6.18 -11.88 -14.16
N SER A 20 5.86 -10.90 -13.31
CA SER A 20 5.20 -11.17 -12.03
C SER A 20 4.29 -10.03 -11.56
N PHE A 21 3.32 -10.37 -10.70
CA PHE A 21 2.41 -9.41 -10.07
C PHE A 21 3.15 -8.40 -9.17
N SER A 22 4.20 -8.80 -8.45
CA SER A 22 5.00 -7.86 -7.64
C SER A 22 5.70 -6.82 -8.53
N ASP A 23 6.15 -7.18 -9.74
CA ASP A 23 6.69 -6.20 -10.70
C ASP A 23 5.61 -5.20 -11.12
N TRP A 24 4.38 -5.66 -11.37
CA TRP A 24 3.25 -4.79 -11.69
C TRP A 24 2.95 -3.86 -10.51
N MET A 25 2.79 -4.40 -9.30
CA MET A 25 2.46 -3.63 -8.11
C MET A 25 3.51 -2.55 -7.84
N SER A 26 4.79 -2.92 -7.84
CA SER A 26 5.93 -2.01 -7.69
C SER A 26 5.94 -0.93 -8.78
N PHE A 27 5.75 -1.31 -10.04
CA PHE A 27 5.69 -0.37 -11.16
C PHE A 27 4.57 0.65 -10.96
N PHE A 28 3.35 0.19 -10.67
CA PHE A 28 2.19 1.07 -10.53
C PHE A 28 2.36 2.01 -9.34
N HIS A 29 2.87 1.53 -8.21
CA HIS A 29 3.19 2.37 -7.05
C HIS A 29 4.19 3.47 -7.42
N ALA A 30 5.33 3.11 -8.03
CA ALA A 30 6.35 4.07 -8.44
C ALA A 30 5.84 5.06 -9.50
N PHE A 31 5.12 4.56 -10.51
CA PHE A 31 4.57 5.36 -11.60
C PHE A 31 3.58 6.43 -11.09
N SER A 32 2.74 6.08 -10.13
CA SER A 32 1.73 7.00 -9.58
C SER A 32 2.33 8.22 -8.86
N ARG A 33 3.56 8.07 -8.35
CA ARG A 33 4.29 9.10 -7.57
C ARG A 33 5.40 9.78 -8.36
N ARG A 34 5.58 9.42 -9.63
CA ARG A 34 6.62 10.01 -10.48
C ARG A 34 6.40 11.50 -10.70
N GLU A 35 7.49 12.25 -10.64
CA GLU A 35 7.53 13.66 -11.03
C GLU A 35 8.54 13.89 -12.15
N PRO A 36 8.20 14.70 -13.19
CA PRO A 36 6.88 15.27 -13.47
C PRO A 36 5.81 14.20 -13.76
N MET A 37 4.53 14.52 -13.51
CA MET A 37 3.41 13.60 -13.77
C MET A 37 3.43 13.10 -15.22
N ALA A 38 3.17 11.80 -15.40
CA ALA A 38 3.09 11.15 -16.70
C ALA A 38 1.98 11.74 -17.58
N PHE A 39 2.18 11.71 -18.90
CA PHE A 39 1.21 12.28 -19.84
C PHE A 39 -0.16 11.56 -19.76
N PRO A 40 -1.29 12.29 -19.93
CA PRO A 40 -2.62 11.70 -19.84
C PRO A 40 -2.85 10.49 -20.75
N PHE A 41 -2.28 10.49 -21.96
CA PHE A 41 -2.43 9.36 -22.89
C PHE A 41 -1.66 8.11 -22.41
N VAL A 42 -0.50 8.24 -21.76
CA VAL A 42 0.25 7.11 -21.16
C VAL A 42 -0.57 6.47 -20.06
N ARG A 43 -1.16 7.31 -19.21
CA ARG A 43 -2.07 6.89 -18.13
C ARG A 43 -3.30 6.17 -18.68
N SER A 44 -3.90 6.71 -19.74
CA SER A 44 -5.02 6.09 -20.44
C SER A 44 -4.62 4.75 -21.04
N TYR A 45 -3.40 4.64 -21.58
CA TYR A 45 -2.92 3.40 -22.17
C TYR A 45 -2.68 2.31 -21.12
N LEU A 46 -2.09 2.66 -19.96
CA LEU A 46 -1.98 1.75 -18.81
C LEU A 46 -3.34 1.25 -18.32
N MET A 47 -4.36 2.11 -18.27
CA MET A 47 -5.72 1.67 -17.93
C MET A 47 -6.30 0.70 -18.96
N SER A 48 -6.02 0.93 -20.26
CA SER A 48 -6.53 0.08 -21.34
C SER A 48 -5.95 -1.33 -21.34
N LEU A 49 -4.82 -1.58 -20.67
CA LEU A 49 -4.25 -2.92 -20.48
C LEU A 49 -5.26 -3.89 -19.85
N PHE A 50 -6.25 -3.39 -19.09
CA PHE A 50 -7.25 -4.23 -18.44
C PHE A 50 -8.63 -4.20 -19.11
N GLN A 51 -8.76 -3.52 -20.25
CA GLN A 51 -10.05 -3.30 -20.94
C GLN A 51 -10.25 -4.24 -22.13
N SER A 52 -9.24 -5.04 -22.50
CA SER A 52 -9.28 -5.99 -23.62
C SER A 52 -9.97 -7.31 -23.26
N GLY A 53 -11.23 -7.23 -22.80
CA GLY A 53 -11.99 -8.41 -22.36
C GLY A 53 -11.35 -9.08 -21.13
N ASN A 54 -11.21 -10.41 -21.17
CA ASN A 54 -10.60 -11.19 -20.08
C ASN A 54 -9.06 -11.32 -20.22
N VAL A 55 -8.44 -10.57 -21.12
CA VAL A 55 -7.02 -10.66 -21.47
C VAL A 55 -6.31 -9.36 -21.11
N ILE A 56 -5.07 -9.47 -20.67
CA ILE A 56 -4.19 -8.34 -20.43
C ILE A 56 -3.72 -7.81 -21.80
N GLY A 57 -3.98 -6.55 -22.09
CA GLY A 57 -3.56 -5.90 -23.32
C GLY A 57 -2.05 -6.05 -23.54
N LEU A 58 -1.65 -6.28 -24.78
CA LEU A 58 -0.27 -6.53 -25.23
C LEU A 58 0.31 -7.91 -24.90
N ASP A 59 -0.38 -8.76 -24.14
CA ASP A 59 0.00 -10.16 -23.92
C ASP A 59 -1.23 -11.09 -23.98
N PRO A 60 -1.49 -11.72 -25.15
CA PRO A 60 -2.68 -12.55 -25.34
C PRO A 60 -2.68 -13.82 -24.47
N ASP A 61 -1.52 -14.24 -23.96
CA ASP A 61 -1.38 -15.45 -23.15
C ASP A 61 -1.72 -15.21 -21.67
N ARG A 62 -1.90 -13.95 -21.27
CA ARG A 62 -2.20 -13.57 -19.88
C ARG A 62 -3.61 -13.07 -19.73
N SER A 63 -4.40 -13.80 -18.94
CA SER A 63 -5.78 -13.45 -18.60
C SER A 63 -5.89 -12.71 -17.26
N LEU A 64 -7.07 -12.15 -16.98
CA LEU A 64 -7.39 -11.62 -15.65
C LEU A 64 -7.31 -12.73 -14.56
N ASN A 65 -7.62 -13.98 -14.91
CA ASN A 65 -7.44 -15.12 -14.01
C ASN A 65 -5.97 -15.45 -13.77
N TRP A 66 -5.11 -15.26 -14.77
CA TRP A 66 -3.67 -15.33 -14.56
C TRP A 66 -3.23 -14.27 -13.55
N LEU A 67 -3.69 -13.01 -13.68
CA LEU A 67 -3.34 -11.93 -12.76
C LEU A 67 -3.66 -12.28 -11.29
N ALA A 68 -4.86 -12.80 -11.04
CA ALA A 68 -5.26 -13.18 -9.68
C ALA A 68 -4.47 -14.39 -9.16
N LYS A 69 -4.26 -15.43 -9.99
CA LYS A 69 -3.44 -16.59 -9.62
C LYS A 69 -1.99 -16.21 -9.33
N ASP A 70 -1.41 -15.35 -10.17
CA ASP A 70 -0.05 -14.88 -10.01
C ASP A 70 0.09 -13.99 -8.77
N CYS A 71 -0.86 -13.08 -8.52
CA CYS A 71 -0.93 -12.31 -7.29
C CYS A 71 -0.93 -13.20 -6.04
N MET A 72 -1.80 -14.21 -5.99
CA MET A 72 -1.87 -15.14 -4.85
C MET A 72 -0.55 -15.89 -4.70
N THR A 73 -0.03 -16.46 -5.78
CA THR A 73 1.21 -17.26 -5.78
C THR A 73 2.41 -16.40 -5.36
N ASN A 74 2.56 -15.21 -5.94
CA ASN A 74 3.71 -14.34 -5.73
C ASN A 74 3.74 -13.77 -4.31
N LEU A 75 2.62 -13.22 -3.82
CA LEU A 75 2.56 -12.60 -2.50
C LEU A 75 2.51 -13.61 -1.34
N SER A 76 2.11 -14.84 -1.60
CA SER A 76 2.08 -15.91 -0.58
C SER A 76 3.21 -16.93 -0.71
N ALA A 77 4.24 -16.67 -1.53
CA ALA A 77 5.32 -17.63 -1.80
C ALA A 77 4.81 -19.03 -2.23
N GLY A 78 3.73 -19.06 -3.01
CA GLY A 78 3.09 -20.27 -3.54
C GLY A 78 2.16 -20.99 -2.57
N ARG A 79 1.86 -20.42 -1.40
CA ARG A 79 1.02 -21.05 -0.37
C ARG A 79 -0.48 -20.92 -0.64
N VAL A 80 -0.89 -19.92 -1.41
CA VAL A 80 -2.28 -19.72 -1.84
C VAL A 80 -2.40 -20.15 -3.30
N CYS A 81 -3.06 -21.28 -3.53
CA CYS A 81 -3.38 -21.80 -4.85
C CYS A 81 -4.78 -22.41 -4.87
N PHE A 82 -5.58 -22.10 -5.90
CA PHE A 82 -6.81 -22.83 -6.17
C PHE A 82 -6.47 -24.18 -6.83
N PRO A 83 -7.25 -25.25 -6.54
CA PRO A 83 -7.12 -26.51 -7.24
C PRO A 83 -7.37 -26.35 -8.75
N SER A 84 -6.67 -27.13 -9.57
CA SER A 84 -6.73 -27.06 -11.04
C SER A 84 -8.11 -27.40 -11.61
N ASN A 85 -8.86 -28.27 -10.92
CA ASN A 85 -10.25 -28.63 -11.24
C ASN A 85 -11.22 -27.81 -10.38
N GLY A 86 -11.10 -26.48 -10.45
CA GLY A 86 -11.81 -25.58 -9.55
C GLY A 86 -13.33 -25.71 -9.67
N SER A 87 -14.01 -25.71 -8.53
CA SER A 87 -15.47 -25.56 -8.48
C SER A 87 -15.92 -24.23 -9.09
N ASP A 88 -17.19 -24.13 -9.50
CA ASP A 88 -17.78 -22.86 -9.97
C ASP A 88 -17.61 -21.74 -8.94
N THR A 89 -17.63 -22.08 -7.65
CA THR A 89 -17.42 -21.17 -6.52
C THR A 89 -15.98 -20.64 -6.46
N ASN A 90 -14.98 -21.50 -6.66
CA ASN A 90 -13.57 -21.10 -6.72
C ASN A 90 -13.32 -20.19 -7.93
N THR A 91 -13.91 -20.53 -9.08
CA THR A 91 -13.81 -19.73 -10.31
C THR A 91 -14.46 -18.35 -10.13
N TYR A 92 -15.64 -18.31 -9.50
CA TYR A 92 -16.32 -17.06 -9.16
C TYR A 92 -15.47 -16.16 -8.26
N MET A 93 -14.88 -16.71 -7.19
CA MET A 93 -14.01 -15.96 -6.30
C MET A 93 -12.77 -15.44 -7.01
N LEU A 94 -12.15 -16.27 -7.86
CA LEU A 94 -10.98 -15.87 -8.63
C LEU A 94 -11.29 -14.71 -9.58
N ASN A 95 -12.41 -14.79 -10.31
CA ASN A 95 -12.86 -13.72 -11.21
C ASN A 95 -13.12 -12.41 -10.44
N ARG A 96 -13.71 -12.48 -9.25
CA ARG A 96 -13.94 -11.30 -8.40
C ARG A 96 -12.64 -10.70 -7.87
N LEU A 97 -11.73 -11.53 -7.38
CA LEU A 97 -10.40 -11.09 -6.97
C LEU A 97 -9.69 -10.39 -8.13
N ALA A 98 -9.70 -10.98 -9.33
CA ALA A 98 -9.11 -10.39 -10.52
C ALA A 98 -9.68 -9.00 -10.83
N GLY A 99 -11.00 -8.84 -10.80
CA GLY A 99 -11.65 -7.54 -11.01
C GLY A 99 -11.23 -6.48 -9.99
N PHE A 100 -11.08 -6.86 -8.72
CA PHE A 100 -10.64 -5.93 -7.68
C PHE A 100 -9.15 -5.58 -7.79
N LEU A 101 -8.30 -6.52 -8.20
CA LEU A 101 -6.90 -6.26 -8.52
C LEU A 101 -6.77 -5.31 -9.72
N VAL A 102 -7.59 -5.47 -10.76
CA VAL A 102 -7.65 -4.52 -11.89
C VAL A 102 -8.01 -3.11 -11.42
N ASN A 103 -9.04 -2.99 -10.58
CA ASN A 103 -9.44 -1.69 -10.01
C ASN A 103 -8.31 -1.07 -9.19
N TYR A 104 -7.64 -1.88 -8.37
CA TYR A 104 -6.50 -1.46 -7.54
C TYR A 104 -5.35 -0.94 -8.41
N LEU A 105 -4.88 -1.70 -9.39
CA LEU A 105 -3.77 -1.28 -10.27
C LEU A 105 -4.16 -0.05 -11.12
N SER A 106 -5.39 -0.01 -11.63
CA SER A 106 -5.92 1.11 -12.40
C SER A 106 -5.99 2.41 -11.59
N ALA A 107 -6.12 2.34 -10.25
CA ALA A 107 -6.12 3.52 -9.40
C ALA A 107 -4.79 4.28 -9.48
N PHE A 108 -3.67 3.57 -9.60
CA PHE A 108 -2.32 4.15 -9.73
C PHE A 108 -2.03 4.69 -11.14
N ALA A 109 -2.68 4.11 -12.15
CA ALA A 109 -2.68 4.68 -13.50
C ALA A 109 -3.44 6.01 -13.54
N ALA A 110 -4.44 6.22 -12.68
CA ALA A 110 -5.27 7.43 -12.66
C ALA A 110 -4.55 8.65 -12.08
N ASN A 111 -5.06 9.87 -12.35
CA ASN A 111 -4.60 11.04 -11.60
C ASN A 111 -4.85 10.88 -10.09
N ARG A 112 -4.01 11.49 -9.24
CA ARG A 112 -3.99 11.26 -7.79
C ARG A 112 -5.38 11.40 -7.14
N ALA A 113 -6.14 12.43 -7.51
CA ALA A 113 -7.50 12.65 -7.00
C ALA A 113 -8.51 11.58 -7.45
N ARG A 114 -8.39 11.06 -8.67
CA ARG A 114 -9.21 9.94 -9.16
C ARG A 114 -8.77 8.62 -8.56
N GLY A 115 -7.47 8.36 -8.47
CA GLY A 115 -6.88 7.16 -7.86
C GLY A 115 -7.33 7.00 -6.40
N ARG A 116 -7.22 8.08 -5.61
CA ARG A 116 -7.70 8.11 -4.22
C ARG A 116 -9.18 7.75 -4.10
N ARG A 117 -10.04 8.24 -5.00
CA ARG A 117 -11.47 7.91 -5.03
C ARG A 117 -11.72 6.44 -5.37
N ILE A 118 -10.99 5.89 -6.35
CA ILE A 118 -11.09 4.48 -6.72
C ILE A 118 -10.70 3.60 -5.52
N LEU A 119 -9.56 3.86 -4.89
CA LEU A 119 -9.11 3.11 -3.70
C LEU A 119 -10.10 3.22 -2.54
N SER A 120 -10.60 4.43 -2.25
CA SER A 120 -11.61 4.64 -1.21
C SER A 120 -12.87 3.82 -1.45
N ASN A 121 -13.33 3.73 -2.69
CA ASN A 121 -14.53 2.94 -3.05
C ASN A 121 -14.26 1.44 -2.97
N SER A 122 -13.03 1.00 -3.28
CA SER A 122 -12.64 -0.41 -3.21
C SER A 122 -12.62 -0.99 -1.79
N LEU A 123 -12.56 -0.15 -0.74
CA LEU A 123 -12.50 -0.65 0.64
C LEU A 123 -13.71 -1.53 1.01
N SER A 124 -14.92 -1.13 0.62
CA SER A 124 -16.12 -1.95 0.81
C SER A 124 -16.15 -3.18 -0.09
N GLU A 125 -15.51 -3.12 -1.26
CA GLU A 125 -15.40 -4.24 -2.20
C GLU A 125 -14.50 -5.34 -1.61
N TRP A 126 -13.33 -4.96 -1.07
CA TRP A 126 -12.43 -5.89 -0.38
C TRP A 126 -13.11 -6.58 0.80
N LYS A 127 -13.86 -5.83 1.62
CA LYS A 127 -14.65 -6.42 2.71
C LYS A 127 -15.71 -7.40 2.19
N SER A 128 -16.42 -7.03 1.11
CA SER A 128 -17.42 -7.90 0.50
C SER A 128 -16.80 -9.21 -0.01
N LEU A 129 -15.62 -9.15 -0.62
CA LEU A 129 -14.87 -10.34 -1.03
C LEU A 129 -14.48 -11.21 0.16
N TYR A 130 -13.96 -10.59 1.22
CA TYR A 130 -13.62 -11.30 2.45
C TYR A 130 -14.84 -11.99 3.07
N ASN A 131 -15.97 -11.30 3.21
CA ASN A 131 -17.21 -11.89 3.70
C ASN A 131 -17.69 -13.07 2.84
N THR A 132 -17.47 -12.98 1.52
CA THR A 132 -17.80 -14.07 0.59
C THR A 132 -17.01 -15.34 0.89
N THR A 133 -15.79 -15.24 1.45
CA THR A 133 -14.99 -16.42 1.86
C THR A 133 -15.62 -17.21 3.00
N TRP A 134 -16.47 -16.59 3.82
CA TRP A 134 -17.17 -17.23 4.94
C TRP A 134 -18.52 -17.83 4.53
N VAL A 135 -19.19 -17.19 3.57
CA VAL A 135 -20.52 -17.62 3.08
C VAL A 135 -20.39 -18.74 2.06
N ASN A 136 -19.38 -18.67 1.19
CA ASN A 136 -19.19 -19.66 0.15
C ASN A 136 -18.36 -20.83 0.65
N GLN A 137 -18.78 -22.05 0.30
CA GLN A 137 -17.99 -23.27 0.52
C GLN A 137 -16.87 -23.35 -0.51
N LEU A 138 -15.79 -22.59 -0.28
CA LEU A 138 -14.60 -22.67 -1.11
C LEU A 138 -13.93 -24.02 -0.90
N ASP A 139 -13.60 -24.68 -2.01
CA ASP A 139 -12.88 -25.95 -1.99
C ASP A 139 -11.39 -25.66 -1.79
N LEU A 140 -11.04 -25.27 -0.56
CA LEU A 140 -9.71 -24.91 -0.10
C LEU A 140 -9.48 -25.52 1.29
N ALA A 141 -8.25 -25.95 1.54
CA ALA A 141 -7.85 -26.34 2.89
C ALA A 141 -7.98 -25.14 3.87
N PRO A 142 -8.31 -25.35 5.15
CA PRO A 142 -8.51 -24.26 6.11
C PRO A 142 -7.34 -23.27 6.18
N SER A 143 -6.10 -23.76 6.16
CA SER A 143 -4.90 -22.92 6.15
C SER A 143 -4.77 -22.09 4.88
N THR A 144 -5.20 -22.62 3.74
CA THR A 144 -5.18 -21.90 2.44
C THR A 144 -6.28 -20.85 2.40
N LEU A 145 -7.46 -21.16 2.95
CA LEU A 145 -8.57 -20.23 3.09
C LEU A 145 -8.18 -19.04 4.00
N GLN A 146 -7.58 -19.31 5.16
CA GLN A 146 -7.10 -18.29 6.08
C GLN A 146 -6.05 -17.37 5.42
N ARG A 147 -5.14 -17.93 4.61
CA ARG A 147 -4.18 -17.12 3.84
C ARG A 147 -4.83 -16.31 2.73
N LEU A 148 -5.83 -16.85 2.03
CA LEU A 148 -6.61 -16.07 1.07
C LEU A 148 -7.32 -14.90 1.75
N GLN A 149 -7.89 -15.13 2.93
CA GLN A 149 -8.49 -14.09 3.77
C GLN A 149 -7.46 -13.04 4.19
N ALA A 150 -6.27 -13.46 4.65
CA ALA A 150 -5.17 -12.56 4.98
C ALA A 150 -4.71 -11.72 3.77
N LEU A 151 -4.69 -12.31 2.57
CA LEU A 151 -4.35 -11.61 1.33
C LEU A 151 -5.40 -10.55 0.95
N ILE A 152 -6.68 -10.89 1.04
CA ILE A 152 -7.78 -9.94 0.80
C ILE A 152 -7.70 -8.79 1.82
N TYR A 153 -7.42 -9.12 3.08
CA TYR A 153 -7.26 -8.13 4.13
C TYR A 153 -6.05 -7.23 3.89
N TYR A 154 -4.92 -7.79 3.44
CA TYR A 154 -3.75 -7.03 3.03
C TYR A 154 -4.11 -5.96 1.97
N PHE A 155 -4.83 -6.33 0.91
CA PHE A 155 -5.22 -5.36 -0.11
C PHE A 155 -6.16 -4.27 0.41
N SER A 156 -6.99 -4.57 1.41
CA SER A 156 -7.81 -3.55 2.08
C SER A 156 -6.93 -2.56 2.85
N ILE A 157 -6.01 -3.06 3.68
CA ILE A 157 -5.06 -2.25 4.45
C ILE A 157 -4.20 -1.40 3.53
N GLU A 158 -3.64 -2.01 2.48
CA GLU A 158 -2.81 -1.34 1.49
C GLU A 158 -3.58 -0.27 0.71
N SER A 159 -4.83 -0.54 0.33
CA SER A 159 -5.70 0.47 -0.31
C SER A 159 -5.94 1.67 0.64
N GLY A 160 -6.13 1.41 1.94
CA GLY A 160 -6.26 2.43 2.96
C GLY A 160 -4.99 3.25 3.16
N LEU A 161 -3.83 2.59 3.13
CA LEU A 161 -2.51 3.21 3.23
C LEU A 161 -2.26 4.15 2.05
N GLN A 162 -2.45 3.65 0.83
CA GLN A 162 -2.22 4.41 -0.40
C GLN A 162 -3.21 5.57 -0.55
N MET A 163 -4.49 5.38 -0.18
CA MET A 163 -5.48 6.46 -0.13
C MET A 163 -5.08 7.56 0.85
N THR A 164 -4.51 7.20 2.00
CA THR A 164 -4.01 8.14 3.00
C THR A 164 -2.81 8.92 2.48
N LEU A 165 -1.83 8.24 1.87
CA LEU A 165 -0.64 8.87 1.29
C LEU A 165 -1.01 9.82 0.15
N MET A 166 -1.92 9.43 -0.75
CA MET A 166 -2.46 10.33 -1.76
C MET A 166 -3.18 11.54 -1.17
N GLY A 167 -3.65 11.47 0.08
CA GLY A 167 -4.21 12.62 0.80
C GLY A 167 -3.15 13.67 1.15
N PHE A 168 -1.93 13.27 1.47
CA PHE A 168 -0.80 14.19 1.65
C PHE A 168 -0.41 14.84 0.32
N ASP A 169 -0.30 14.06 -0.77
CA ASP A 169 0.03 14.59 -2.11
C ASP A 169 -1.00 15.59 -2.65
N LEU A 170 -2.24 15.53 -2.13
CA LEU A 170 -3.36 16.40 -2.50
C LEU A 170 -3.59 17.51 -1.45
N GLU A 171 -2.69 17.65 -0.48
CA GLU A 171 -2.75 18.65 0.59
C GLU A 171 -4.06 18.63 1.41
N LEU A 172 -4.71 17.46 1.53
CA LEU A 172 -6.00 17.33 2.23
C LEU A 172 -5.89 17.45 3.76
N TYR A 173 -4.67 17.45 4.28
CA TYR A 173 -4.34 17.52 5.70
C TYR A 173 -3.60 18.85 5.96
N GLU A 174 -4.34 19.95 5.97
CA GLU A 174 -3.76 21.30 6.07
C GLU A 174 -3.25 21.60 7.49
N LEU A 175 -3.93 21.10 8.52
CA LEU A 175 -3.59 21.37 9.92
C LEU A 175 -2.53 20.37 10.43
N ASP A 176 -1.57 20.85 11.22
CA ASP A 176 -0.55 19.98 11.84
C ASP A 176 -1.15 18.85 12.67
N ASP A 177 -2.28 19.11 13.35
CA ASP A 177 -3.00 18.10 14.13
C ASP A 177 -3.62 17.01 13.25
N ASP A 178 -4.12 17.38 12.07
CA ASP A 178 -4.59 16.42 11.07
C ASP A 178 -3.41 15.63 10.49
N ARG A 179 -2.31 16.29 10.15
CA ARG A 179 -1.09 15.65 9.64
C ARG A 179 -0.54 14.64 10.64
N ARG A 180 -0.49 14.97 11.93
CA ARG A 180 -0.07 14.05 13.01
C ARG A 180 -0.91 12.78 13.04
N ALA A 181 -2.23 12.93 13.12
CA ALA A 181 -3.12 11.77 13.09
C ALA A 181 -2.94 10.94 11.82
N MET A 182 -2.80 11.58 10.66
CA MET A 182 -2.65 10.84 9.41
C MET A 182 -1.28 10.16 9.28
N TRP A 183 -0.19 10.74 9.81
CA TRP A 183 1.11 10.06 9.89
C TRP A 183 1.04 8.82 10.78
N TRP A 184 0.37 8.93 11.92
CA TRP A 184 0.11 7.77 12.77
C TRP A 184 -0.72 6.70 12.05
N VAL A 185 -1.75 7.09 11.29
CA VAL A 185 -2.52 6.15 10.46
C VAL A 185 -1.63 5.46 9.43
N VAL A 186 -0.75 6.19 8.74
CA VAL A 186 0.22 5.61 7.78
C VAL A 186 1.12 4.60 8.47
N GLU A 187 1.65 4.93 9.65
CA GLU A 187 2.49 4.04 10.45
C GLU A 187 1.76 2.74 10.81
N ARG A 188 0.56 2.83 11.39
CA ARG A 188 -0.24 1.66 11.81
C ARG A 188 -0.65 0.78 10.64
N LEU A 189 -1.09 1.37 9.52
CA LEU A 189 -1.45 0.62 8.31
C LEU A 189 -0.23 -0.05 7.68
N SER A 190 0.93 0.62 7.69
CA SER A 190 2.18 0.04 7.18
C SER A 190 2.64 -1.14 8.03
N GLU A 191 2.60 -1.01 9.37
CA GLU A 191 2.92 -2.10 10.28
C GLU A 191 2.01 -3.31 10.05
N ARG A 192 0.69 -3.07 9.92
CA ARG A 192 -0.27 -4.14 9.65
C ARG A 192 -0.04 -4.81 8.29
N ALA A 193 0.21 -4.03 7.24
CA ALA A 193 0.50 -4.55 5.91
C ALA A 193 1.78 -5.41 5.91
N TRP A 194 2.84 -4.96 6.60
CA TRP A 194 4.07 -5.73 6.78
C TRP A 194 3.82 -7.07 7.50
N LEU A 195 3.08 -7.06 8.62
CA LEU A 195 2.73 -8.29 9.35
C LEU A 195 1.95 -9.27 8.47
N LEU A 196 0.97 -8.79 7.71
CA LEU A 196 0.18 -9.63 6.81
C LEU A 196 1.03 -10.24 5.70
N LEU A 197 1.91 -9.48 5.06
CA LEU A 197 2.83 -10.01 4.05
C LEU A 197 3.76 -11.07 4.65
N LYS A 198 4.26 -10.84 5.87
CA LYS A 198 5.09 -11.81 6.59
C LYS A 198 4.34 -13.09 6.92
N ILE A 199 3.07 -13.01 7.30
CA ILE A 199 2.22 -14.19 7.54
C ILE A 199 1.99 -14.95 6.23
N LEU A 200 1.66 -14.24 5.15
CA LEU A 200 1.41 -14.83 3.84
C LEU A 200 2.61 -15.65 3.33
N SER A 201 3.83 -15.20 3.64
CA SER A 201 5.09 -15.80 3.22
C SER A 201 5.78 -16.69 4.28
N ASP A 202 5.07 -17.16 5.31
CA ASP A 202 5.63 -18.02 6.38
C ASP A 202 6.84 -17.42 7.10
N GLY A 203 6.84 -16.11 7.31
CA GLY A 203 7.91 -15.40 8.00
C GLY A 203 9.00 -14.88 7.07
N ALA A 204 9.01 -15.25 5.79
CA ALA A 204 9.99 -14.76 4.83
C ALA A 204 9.71 -13.29 4.48
N GLU A 205 10.70 -12.41 4.63
CA GLU A 205 10.50 -10.99 4.35
C GLU A 205 10.74 -10.66 2.86
N SER A 206 9.66 -10.37 2.14
CA SER A 206 9.75 -9.92 0.74
C SER A 206 10.28 -8.49 0.63
N LEU A 207 10.73 -8.09 -0.57
CA LEU A 207 11.14 -6.70 -0.82
C LEU A 207 10.01 -5.72 -0.53
N ASP A 208 8.78 -6.03 -0.97
CA ASP A 208 7.60 -5.21 -0.71
C ASP A 208 7.34 -5.05 0.79
N ALA A 209 7.46 -6.14 1.56
CA ALA A 209 7.32 -6.10 3.02
C ALA A 209 8.39 -5.20 3.67
N LYS A 210 9.65 -5.28 3.22
CA LYS A 210 10.73 -4.40 3.69
C LYS A 210 10.45 -2.93 3.40
N LEU A 211 10.01 -2.61 2.18
CA LEU A 211 9.71 -1.24 1.77
C LEU A 211 8.51 -0.66 2.55
N ILE A 212 7.46 -1.44 2.77
CA ILE A 212 6.31 -1.05 3.59
C ILE A 212 6.75 -0.80 5.05
N ARG A 213 7.62 -1.65 5.61
CA ARG A 213 8.15 -1.44 6.97
C ARG A 213 8.97 -0.14 7.07
N ILE A 214 9.80 0.16 6.06
CA ILE A 214 10.56 1.41 5.97
C ILE A 214 9.61 2.62 5.90
N LEU A 215 8.56 2.54 5.08
CA LEU A 215 7.53 3.57 4.98
C LEU A 215 6.85 3.85 6.34
N GLY A 216 6.54 2.80 7.09
CA GLY A 216 6.00 2.93 8.45
C GLY A 216 6.96 3.68 9.39
N LYS A 217 8.25 3.33 9.38
CA LYS A 217 9.27 4.04 10.17
C LYS A 217 9.39 5.52 9.77
N LEU A 218 9.39 5.81 8.46
CA LEU A 218 9.41 7.19 7.94
C LEU A 218 8.17 7.98 8.39
N ALA A 219 6.99 7.36 8.39
CA ALA A 219 5.77 7.98 8.87
C ALA A 219 5.84 8.31 10.38
N GLY A 220 6.40 7.41 11.19
CA GLY A 220 6.65 7.66 12.61
C GLY A 220 7.59 8.86 12.83
N VAL A 221 8.69 8.93 12.07
CA VAL A 221 9.60 10.10 12.11
C VAL A 221 8.87 11.37 11.69
N ALA A 222 8.09 11.35 10.61
CA ALA A 222 7.33 12.49 10.12
C ALA A 222 6.28 12.97 11.14
N GLY A 223 5.62 12.04 11.84
CA GLY A 223 4.72 12.35 12.95
C GLY A 223 5.44 13.11 14.08
N GLN A 224 6.61 12.63 14.49
CA GLN A 224 7.43 13.27 15.52
C GLN A 224 7.95 14.65 15.10
N LEU A 225 8.37 14.82 13.84
CA LEU A 225 8.79 16.12 13.31
C LEU A 225 7.61 17.11 13.25
N THR A 226 6.45 16.67 12.75
CA THR A 226 5.22 17.47 12.70
C THR A 226 4.83 17.94 14.11
N ARG A 227 4.96 17.05 15.10
CA ARG A 227 4.72 17.37 16.51
C ARG A 227 5.67 18.43 17.06
N ARG A 228 6.97 18.33 16.78
CA ARG A 228 7.96 19.33 17.25
C ARG A 228 7.74 20.71 16.63
N LYS A 229 7.31 20.75 15.37
CA LYS A 229 6.99 22.00 14.68
C LYS A 229 5.77 22.69 15.29
N ASN A 230 4.79 21.91 15.76
CA ASN A 230 3.60 22.46 16.39
C ASN A 230 3.98 23.10 17.73
N LYS A 231 3.54 24.35 17.96
CA LYS A 231 3.87 25.19 19.14
C LYS A 231 3.52 24.58 20.51
N HIS A 232 2.90 23.42 20.53
CA HIS A 232 2.39 22.70 21.70
C HIS A 232 3.19 21.42 21.99
N ALA A 233 4.43 21.31 21.52
CA ALA A 233 5.30 20.18 21.86
C ALA A 233 5.45 20.05 23.40
N GLY A 234 4.80 19.02 23.96
CA GLY A 234 4.77 18.78 25.41
C GLY A 234 3.45 19.16 26.11
N THR A 235 2.43 19.64 25.40
CA THR A 235 1.10 19.83 25.99
C THR A 235 0.45 18.47 26.31
N PRO A 236 -0.23 18.35 27.46
CA PRO A 236 -0.90 17.12 27.83
C PRO A 236 -2.00 16.75 26.81
N PRO A 237 -2.36 15.45 26.67
CA PRO A 237 -3.35 15.01 25.70
C PRO A 237 -4.71 15.70 25.77
N SER A 238 -5.07 16.23 26.94
CA SER A 238 -6.27 17.06 27.16
C SER A 238 -6.29 18.34 26.31
N GLU A 239 -5.14 18.78 25.83
CA GLU A 239 -4.97 19.99 25.02
C GLU A 239 -4.76 19.71 23.53
N PHE A 240 -4.79 18.43 23.10
CA PHE A 240 -4.84 18.12 21.67
C PHE A 240 -6.11 18.73 21.08
N ARG A 241 -5.97 19.56 20.03
CA ARG A 241 -7.15 20.13 19.36
C ARG A 241 -7.89 19.08 18.52
N LEU A 242 -7.22 17.96 18.22
CA LEU A 242 -7.83 16.82 17.55
C LEU A 242 -8.71 16.00 18.51
N ARG A 243 -9.95 16.46 18.71
CA ARG A 243 -10.96 15.71 19.47
C ARG A 243 -11.21 14.33 18.85
N GLU A 244 -11.57 13.35 19.66
CA GLU A 244 -11.94 12.00 19.22
C GLU A 244 -12.91 12.01 18.03
N ALA A 245 -13.98 12.82 18.09
CA ALA A 245 -14.94 12.93 17.00
C ALA A 245 -14.35 13.43 15.67
N VAL A 246 -13.28 14.24 15.72
CA VAL A 246 -12.56 14.72 14.53
C VAL A 246 -11.66 13.60 14.00
N PHE A 247 -10.88 12.95 14.87
CA PHE A 247 -10.08 11.78 14.52
C PHE A 247 -10.93 10.70 13.85
N GLU A 248 -12.03 10.30 14.49
CA GLU A 248 -12.99 9.32 13.96
C GLU A 248 -13.57 9.76 12.62
N ARG A 249 -13.83 11.06 12.42
CA ARG A 249 -14.27 11.58 11.11
C ARG A 249 -13.19 11.43 10.04
N ARG A 250 -11.92 11.65 10.36
CA ARG A 250 -10.79 11.52 9.42
C ARG A 250 -10.57 10.08 8.98
N ILE A 251 -10.67 9.14 9.92
CA ILE A 251 -10.53 7.71 9.63
C ILE A 251 -11.86 7.03 9.28
N LYS A 252 -12.97 7.78 9.21
CA LYS A 252 -14.31 7.24 8.95
C LYS A 252 -14.35 6.38 7.71
N LEU A 253 -13.61 6.69 6.65
CA LEU A 253 -13.59 5.86 5.44
C LEU A 253 -12.89 4.51 5.65
N LEU A 254 -11.91 4.47 6.56
CA LEU A 254 -11.22 3.24 6.98
C LEU A 254 -12.07 2.43 7.98
N LYS A 255 -12.86 3.12 8.81
CA LYS A 255 -13.73 2.54 9.86
C LYS A 255 -15.21 2.39 9.49
N ALA A 256 -15.65 2.86 8.33
CA ALA A 256 -17.07 2.91 7.99
C ALA A 256 -17.65 1.50 8.07
N ARG A 257 -18.80 1.27 8.71
CA ARG A 257 -19.37 -0.09 8.89
C ARG A 257 -19.43 -0.95 7.60
N GLN A 258 -19.52 -0.31 6.44
CA GLN A 258 -19.49 -0.97 5.12
C GLN A 258 -18.08 -1.35 4.61
N ALA A 259 -17.02 -0.78 5.17
CA ALA A 259 -15.61 -1.06 4.91
C ALA A 259 -14.86 -1.67 6.12
N ASN A 260 -15.42 -1.56 7.34
CA ASN A 260 -14.85 -2.08 8.58
C ASN A 260 -14.89 -3.61 8.51
N PHE A 261 -13.78 -4.26 8.24
CA PHE A 261 -13.69 -5.70 8.38
C PHE A 261 -14.16 -6.04 9.81
N ASP A 262 -15.07 -7.02 9.96
CA ASP A 262 -15.22 -7.64 11.28
C ASP A 262 -13.98 -8.51 11.44
N ASP A 263 -12.91 -7.83 11.79
CA ASP A 263 -11.56 -8.35 11.80
C ASP A 263 -11.28 -9.07 13.10
N SER A 264 -12.17 -9.00 14.11
CA SER A 264 -12.00 -9.65 15.41
C SER A 264 -11.63 -11.13 15.29
N THR A 265 -12.33 -11.88 14.43
CA THR A 265 -12.05 -13.31 14.20
C THR A 265 -10.71 -13.51 13.49
N LEU A 266 -10.48 -12.88 12.33
CA LEU A 266 -9.25 -13.06 11.56
C LEU A 266 -8.01 -12.52 12.31
N VAL A 267 -8.14 -11.40 12.99
CA VAL A 267 -7.09 -10.80 13.82
C VAL A 267 -6.72 -11.74 14.96
N SER A 268 -7.71 -12.32 15.64
CA SER A 268 -7.48 -13.32 16.69
C SER A 268 -6.80 -14.57 16.12
N GLU A 269 -7.30 -15.08 14.99
CA GLU A 269 -6.75 -16.25 14.31
C GLU A 269 -5.32 -16.05 13.81
N LEU A 270 -4.97 -14.83 13.39
CA LEU A 270 -3.65 -14.45 12.89
C LEU A 270 -2.73 -13.86 13.96
N ASP A 271 -3.18 -13.78 15.21
CA ASP A 271 -2.45 -13.17 16.34
C ASP A 271 -1.96 -11.73 16.04
N LEU A 272 -2.84 -10.93 15.42
CA LEU A 272 -2.52 -9.56 15.03
C LEU A 272 -2.83 -8.55 16.15
N PRO A 273 -2.00 -7.51 16.38
CA PRO A 273 -2.25 -6.53 17.44
C PRO A 273 -3.51 -5.69 17.19
N ALA A 274 -4.46 -5.65 18.12
CA ALA A 274 -5.71 -4.89 17.99
C ALA A 274 -6.03 -4.01 19.21
N PRO A 275 -6.89 -2.98 19.06
CA PRO A 275 -7.48 -2.46 17.81
C PRO A 275 -6.47 -1.75 16.87
N LEU A 276 -6.67 -1.81 15.55
CA LEU A 276 -5.72 -1.25 14.57
C LEU A 276 -5.66 0.29 14.59
N LEU A 277 -6.83 0.95 14.52
CA LEU A 277 -6.94 2.40 14.53
C LEU A 277 -7.77 2.82 15.75
N ASP A 278 -7.13 3.00 16.89
CA ASP A 278 -7.80 3.40 18.12
C ASP A 278 -7.33 4.77 18.62
N TYR A 279 -8.29 5.58 19.09
CA TYR A 279 -8.01 6.93 19.54
C TYR A 279 -7.18 6.95 20.83
N GLN A 280 -7.40 6.00 21.75
CA GLN A 280 -6.61 5.91 22.98
C GLN A 280 -5.17 5.49 22.69
N ALA A 281 -4.97 4.56 21.76
CA ALA A 281 -3.66 4.15 21.25
C ALA A 281 -2.94 5.32 20.55
N PHE A 282 -3.66 6.11 19.73
CA PHE A 282 -3.13 7.33 19.12
C PHE A 282 -2.66 8.32 20.21
N VAL A 283 -3.53 8.66 21.15
CA VAL A 283 -3.19 9.56 22.28
C VAL A 283 -2.00 9.05 23.08
N SER A 284 -1.91 7.73 23.32
CA SER A 284 -0.81 7.12 24.06
C SER A 284 0.51 7.21 23.28
N SER A 285 0.47 7.01 21.96
CA SER A 285 1.67 7.18 21.12
C SER A 285 2.14 8.63 21.09
N GLU A 286 1.22 9.60 21.16
CA GLU A 286 1.56 11.01 21.28
C GLU A 286 2.14 11.38 22.66
N LEU A 287 2.11 10.50 23.67
CA LEU A 287 2.86 10.74 24.91
C LEU A 287 4.35 10.41 24.75
N VAL A 288 4.71 9.56 23.79
CA VAL A 288 6.09 9.16 23.52
C VAL A 288 6.77 10.24 22.67
N VAL A 289 7.71 10.96 23.26
CA VAL A 289 8.53 11.96 22.57
C VAL A 289 9.89 11.34 22.28
N LEU A 290 10.22 11.15 21.01
CA LEU A 290 11.58 10.76 20.63
C LEU A 290 12.52 11.95 20.74
N THR A 291 13.77 11.73 21.17
CA THR A 291 14.81 12.76 21.18
C THR A 291 15.36 13.00 19.76
N PRO A 292 16.06 14.12 19.50
CA PRO A 292 16.68 14.34 18.19
C PRO A 292 17.61 13.18 17.80
N THR A 293 18.39 12.69 18.76
CA THR A 293 19.29 11.56 18.59
C THR A 293 18.56 10.28 18.19
N ASP A 294 17.38 10.01 18.77
CA ASP A 294 16.57 8.84 18.40
C ASP A 294 16.05 8.93 16.95
N LEU A 295 15.65 10.13 16.52
CA LEU A 295 15.20 10.36 15.14
C LEU A 295 16.35 10.20 14.15
N ASP A 296 17.52 10.76 14.45
CA ASP A 296 18.71 10.65 13.60
C ASP A 296 19.16 9.19 13.48
N ALA A 297 19.16 8.43 14.58
CA ALA A 297 19.46 7.01 14.57
C ALA A 297 18.45 6.21 13.71
N THR A 298 17.17 6.54 13.80
CA THR A 298 16.12 5.90 12.99
C THR A 298 16.29 6.21 11.50
N LEU A 299 16.58 7.47 11.15
CA LEU A 299 16.83 7.90 9.77
C LEU A 299 18.09 7.25 9.20
N GLN A 300 19.13 7.10 10.01
CA GLN A 300 20.36 6.40 9.61
C GLN A 300 20.10 4.91 9.34
N ASP A 301 19.37 4.22 10.23
CA ASP A 301 18.94 2.82 10.01
C ASP A 301 18.11 2.66 8.72
N ILE A 302 17.19 3.59 8.46
CA ILE A 302 16.40 3.60 7.21
C ILE A 302 17.32 3.77 5.99
N LYS A 303 18.27 4.71 6.05
CA LYS A 303 19.23 4.95 4.97
C LYS A 303 20.05 3.70 4.68
N ASP A 304 20.55 3.03 5.71
CA ASP A 304 21.35 1.81 5.58
C ASP A 304 20.53 0.67 4.98
N GLN A 305 19.27 0.48 5.40
CA GLN A 305 18.36 -0.51 4.81
C GLN A 305 18.05 -0.22 3.32
N LEU A 306 17.83 1.04 2.95
CA LEU A 306 17.60 1.42 1.56
C LEU A 306 18.84 1.19 0.69
N LEU A 307 20.04 1.48 1.21
CA LEU A 307 21.31 1.21 0.52
C LEU A 307 21.53 -0.29 0.33
N GLU A 308 21.26 -1.09 1.35
CA GLU A 308 21.31 -2.55 1.26
C GLU A 308 20.36 -3.08 0.18
N ILE A 309 19.10 -2.62 0.20
CA ILE A 309 18.10 -2.95 -0.82
C ILE A 309 18.65 -2.61 -2.19
N LEU A 310 19.13 -1.38 -2.41
CA LEU A 310 19.68 -0.97 -3.71
C LEU A 310 20.87 -1.84 -4.13
N PHE A 311 21.78 -2.17 -3.21
CA PHE A 311 22.97 -2.96 -3.51
C PHE A 311 22.63 -4.40 -3.90
N LEU A 312 21.81 -5.08 -3.11
CA LEU A 312 21.39 -6.47 -3.36
C LEU A 312 20.62 -6.60 -4.67
N ASN A 313 19.86 -5.55 -5.01
CA ASN A 313 18.97 -5.55 -6.15
C ASN A 313 19.61 -5.02 -7.45
N ARG A 314 20.81 -4.44 -7.43
CA ARG A 314 21.52 -3.99 -8.66
C ARG A 314 21.70 -5.09 -9.70
N ARG A 315 21.73 -6.36 -9.29
CA ARG A 315 21.88 -7.52 -10.18
C ARG A 315 20.55 -8.08 -10.69
N HIS A 316 19.44 -7.69 -10.07
CA HIS A 316 18.10 -8.12 -10.46
C HIS A 316 17.51 -7.05 -11.40
N ASN A 317 17.40 -7.35 -12.69
CA ASN A 317 16.76 -6.48 -13.70
C ASN A 317 15.23 -6.48 -13.55
N THR A 318 14.71 -6.27 -12.34
CA THR A 318 13.26 -6.06 -12.18
C THR A 318 12.92 -4.60 -12.43
N ILE A 319 11.75 -4.37 -13.03
CA ILE A 319 11.27 -3.04 -13.42
C ILE A 319 11.20 -2.11 -12.20
N SER A 320 10.85 -2.66 -11.04
CA SER A 320 10.78 -1.99 -9.74
C SER A 320 12.10 -1.32 -9.37
N ILE A 321 13.21 -2.03 -9.52
CA ILE A 321 14.55 -1.56 -9.13
C ILE A 321 15.05 -0.53 -10.13
N LEU A 322 14.76 -0.71 -11.42
CA LEU A 322 15.10 0.25 -12.46
C LEU A 322 14.35 1.59 -12.26
N GLN A 323 13.08 1.55 -11.88
CA GLN A 323 12.33 2.76 -11.50
C GLN A 323 12.92 3.41 -10.25
N LEU A 324 13.23 2.63 -9.21
CA LEU A 324 13.88 3.12 -7.99
C LEU A 324 15.26 3.73 -8.27
N GLN A 325 16.05 3.16 -9.18
CA GLN A 325 17.36 3.69 -9.58
C GLN A 325 17.25 4.98 -10.41
N CYS A 326 16.27 5.06 -11.31
CA CYS A 326 15.95 6.27 -12.05
C CYS A 326 15.55 7.43 -11.12
N VAL A 327 14.96 7.13 -9.97
CA VAL A 327 14.67 8.10 -8.90
C VAL A 327 15.86 8.27 -7.93
N GLY A 328 16.67 7.24 -7.71
CA GLY A 328 17.52 7.10 -6.53
C GLY A 328 18.98 7.52 -6.64
N VAL A 329 19.56 7.76 -7.83
CA VAL A 329 21.02 8.04 -7.89
C VAL A 329 21.37 9.51 -7.64
N PHE A 330 20.42 10.44 -7.76
CA PHE A 330 20.65 11.88 -7.49
C PHE A 330 19.74 12.49 -6.42
N HIS A 331 18.69 11.78 -5.99
CA HIS A 331 17.66 12.36 -5.12
C HIS A 331 17.56 11.81 -3.71
N LEU A 332 18.14 10.69 -3.32
CA LEU A 332 17.93 10.15 -1.96
C LEU A 332 18.39 11.10 -0.83
N ASP A 333 19.55 11.78 -0.98
CA ASP A 333 19.99 12.79 -0.01
C ASP A 333 19.20 14.12 -0.11
N THR A 334 18.65 14.48 -1.28
CA THR A 334 17.82 15.69 -1.43
C THR A 334 16.34 15.46 -1.16
N SER A 335 15.85 14.22 -1.23
CA SER A 335 14.46 13.82 -1.00
C SER A 335 14.23 13.44 0.45
N LEU A 336 15.21 12.86 1.16
CA LEU A 336 15.12 12.76 2.62
C LEU A 336 15.23 14.16 3.24
N ASN A 337 16.19 14.98 2.80
CA ASN A 337 16.29 16.37 3.25
C ASN A 337 15.11 17.22 2.77
N GLY A 338 14.53 16.94 1.60
CA GLY A 338 13.33 17.58 1.07
C GLY A 338 12.05 17.13 1.78
N PHE A 339 11.96 15.86 2.18
CA PHE A 339 10.90 15.31 3.02
C PHE A 339 10.98 15.92 4.42
N ILE A 340 12.15 15.91 5.04
CA ILE A 340 12.45 16.60 6.31
C ILE A 340 12.13 18.09 6.18
N SER A 341 12.55 18.75 5.10
CA SER A 341 12.26 20.16 4.83
C SER A 341 10.77 20.40 4.62
N SER A 342 10.03 19.53 3.94
CA SER A 342 8.57 19.64 3.75
C SER A 342 7.77 19.39 5.02
N CYS A 343 8.35 18.65 5.98
CA CYS A 343 7.82 18.50 7.32
C CYS A 343 8.22 19.68 8.24
N LEU A 344 9.24 20.46 7.88
CA LEU A 344 9.75 21.61 8.64
C LEU A 344 9.27 22.98 8.12
N VAL A 345 8.91 23.11 6.84
CA VAL A 345 8.19 24.28 6.24
C VAL A 345 6.70 24.15 6.54
#